data_AF-W8BL55-F1
#
_entry.id   AF-W8BL55-F1
#
_cell.length_a   1.000
_cell.length_b   1.000
_cell.length_c   1.000
_cell.angle_alpha   90.00
_cell.angle_beta   90.00
_cell.angle_gamma   90.00
#
_symmetry.space_group_name_H-M   'P 1'
#
loop_
_entity.id
_entity.type
_entity.pdbx_description
1 polymer ?
#
loop_
_entity_poly.entity_id
_entity_poly.type
_entity_poly.pdbx_seq_one_letter_code
_entity_poly.pdbx_strand_id
1 'polypeptide(L)'
;MDSLARGFQEKSNPDFLILEINSSRYAYNMSLKEVNFYVVKALFSLQDIKEPANQNVLVAINNVLKQLGPVLSNYIKTPDAMLQCLRALEDIYEENEFVRSKISKVVHYLYDKDFVSEDAIIAWYEQLDVEDHRALRQSLKELIEWLDQSSEEDEDDDEDESD
;
A
#
# COMPACT_ATOMS: atom_id res chain seq x y z
N MET A 1 9.25 -11.11 -8.76
CA MET A 1 10.06 -10.60 -7.63
C MET A 1 11.40 -10.05 -8.13
N ASP A 2 12.15 -10.82 -8.93
CA ASP A 2 13.50 -10.44 -9.38
C ASP A 2 13.59 -9.10 -10.12
N SER A 3 12.63 -8.77 -10.99
CA SER A 3 12.64 -7.48 -11.72
C SER A 3 12.60 -6.26 -10.79
N LEU A 4 11.81 -6.29 -9.72
CA LEU A 4 11.73 -5.16 -8.78
C LEU A 4 12.96 -5.07 -7.88
N ALA A 5 13.49 -6.21 -7.43
CA ALA A 5 14.72 -6.23 -6.62
C ALA A 5 15.92 -5.72 -7.41
N ARG A 6 16.11 -6.24 -8.63
CA ARG A 6 17.15 -5.76 -9.56
C ARG A 6 16.90 -4.30 -9.92
N GLY A 7 15.67 -3.94 -10.26
CA GLY A 7 15.28 -2.57 -10.60
C GLY A 7 15.58 -1.56 -9.49
N PHE A 8 15.39 -1.97 -8.23
CA PHE A 8 15.76 -1.18 -7.08
C PHE A 8 17.28 -1.00 -6.96
N GLN A 9 18.03 -2.11 -6.96
CA GLN A 9 19.49 -2.12 -6.82
C GLN A 9 20.22 -1.36 -7.94
N GLU A 10 19.78 -1.53 -9.19
CA GLU A 10 20.40 -0.95 -10.38
C GLU A 10 19.91 0.48 -10.68
N LYS A 11 18.95 1.00 -9.92
CA LYS A 11 18.31 2.30 -10.20
C LYS A 11 17.73 2.38 -11.62
N SER A 12 17.10 1.28 -12.04
CA SER A 12 16.51 1.18 -13.37
C SER A 12 15.35 2.17 -13.53
N ASN A 13 15.14 2.61 -14.77
CA ASN A 13 14.00 3.46 -15.12
C ASN A 13 12.67 2.71 -14.82
N PRO A 14 11.74 3.30 -14.03
CA PRO A 14 10.43 2.72 -13.76
C PRO A 14 9.64 2.29 -15.00
N ASP A 15 9.76 3.01 -16.13
CA ASP A 15 9.05 2.68 -17.36
C ASP A 15 9.47 1.31 -17.92
N PHE A 16 10.76 0.98 -17.84
CA PHE A 16 11.26 -0.32 -18.26
C PHE A 16 10.78 -1.44 -17.33
N LEU A 17 10.72 -1.18 -16.02
CA LEU A 17 10.17 -2.13 -15.06
C LEU A 17 8.68 -2.38 -15.31
N ILE A 18 7.91 -1.35 -15.65
CA ILE A 18 6.50 -1.47 -16.03
C ILE A 18 6.35 -2.35 -17.28
N LEU A 19 7.20 -2.18 -18.29
CA LEU A 19 7.20 -3.03 -19.49
C LEU A 19 7.54 -4.49 -19.17
N GLU A 20 8.54 -4.74 -18.31
CA GLU A 20 8.91 -6.09 -17.86
C GLU A 20 7.76 -6.78 -17.11
N ILE A 21 7.09 -6.05 -16.20
CA ILE A 21 5.94 -6.58 -15.45
C ILE A 21 4.77 -6.87 -16.39
N ASN A 22 4.47 -5.98 -17.34
CA ASN A 22 3.42 -6.22 -18.33
C ASN A 22 3.74 -7.42 -19.22
N SER A 23 4.98 -7.56 -19.66
CA SER A 23 5.42 -8.74 -20.42
C SER A 23 5.22 -10.02 -19.61
N SER A 24 5.58 -10.00 -18.32
CA SER A 24 5.39 -11.13 -17.40
C SER A 24 3.91 -11.45 -17.19
N ARG A 25 3.05 -10.43 -17.02
CA ARG A 25 1.61 -10.59 -16.89
C ARG A 25 1.02 -11.41 -18.03
N TYR A 26 1.36 -11.06 -19.27
CA TYR A 26 0.88 -11.76 -20.45
C TYR A 26 1.50 -13.15 -20.58
N ALA A 27 2.80 -13.30 -20.30
CA ALA A 27 3.49 -14.59 -20.38
C ALA A 27 2.93 -15.64 -19.41
N TYR A 28 2.53 -15.21 -18.21
CA TYR A 28 1.97 -16.08 -17.17
C TYR A 28 0.43 -16.08 -17.14
N ASN A 29 -0.22 -15.43 -18.11
CA ASN A 29 -1.69 -15.31 -18.18
C ASN A 29 -2.33 -14.80 -16.87
N MET A 30 -1.70 -13.84 -16.21
CA MET A 30 -2.18 -13.25 -14.97
C MET A 30 -3.23 -12.16 -15.23
N SER A 31 -4.28 -12.15 -14.43
CA SER A 31 -5.24 -11.04 -14.40
C SER A 31 -4.59 -9.75 -13.90
N LEU A 32 -5.18 -8.60 -14.24
CA LEU A 32 -4.69 -7.32 -13.71
C LEU A 32 -4.81 -7.25 -12.19
N LYS A 33 -5.86 -7.86 -11.61
CA LYS A 33 -6.06 -7.93 -10.17
C LYS A 33 -4.93 -8.67 -9.47
N GLU A 34 -4.53 -9.85 -9.98
CA GLU A 34 -3.39 -10.60 -9.46
C GLU A 34 -2.09 -9.79 -9.58
N VAL A 35 -1.87 -9.12 -10.71
CA VAL A 35 -0.67 -8.29 -10.88
C VAL A 35 -0.63 -7.13 -9.90
N ASN A 36 -1.76 -6.44 -9.68
CA ASN A 36 -1.84 -5.34 -8.72
C ASN A 36 -1.42 -5.82 -7.32
N PHE A 37 -1.96 -6.96 -6.87
CA PHE A 37 -1.59 -7.58 -5.60
C PHE A 37 -0.09 -7.94 -5.55
N TYR A 38 0.40 -8.69 -6.54
CA TYR A 38 1.78 -9.21 -6.50
C TYR A 38 2.85 -8.15 -6.71
N VAL A 39 2.56 -7.04 -7.39
CA VAL A 39 3.50 -5.90 -7.49
C VAL A 39 3.72 -5.27 -6.12
N VAL A 40 2.65 -5.03 -5.36
CA VAL A 40 2.76 -4.50 -3.99
C VAL A 40 3.47 -5.51 -3.09
N LYS A 41 3.03 -6.78 -3.10
CA LYS A 41 3.65 -7.83 -2.27
C LYS A 41 5.14 -7.98 -2.57
N ALA A 42 5.54 -7.95 -3.84
CA ALA A 42 6.94 -8.05 -4.25
C ALA A 42 7.77 -6.83 -3.81
N LEU A 43 7.21 -5.62 -3.86
CA LEU A 43 7.90 -4.41 -3.41
C LEU A 43 8.13 -4.43 -1.89
N PHE A 44 7.10 -4.75 -1.10
CA PHE A 44 7.24 -4.85 0.36
C PHE A 44 8.06 -6.08 0.80
N SER A 45 8.26 -7.04 -0.11
CA SER A 45 9.14 -8.19 0.10
C SER A 45 10.61 -7.94 -0.23
N LEU A 46 10.98 -6.74 -0.69
CA LEU A 46 12.39 -6.39 -0.94
C LEU A 46 13.21 -6.50 0.34
N GLN A 47 14.45 -6.96 0.22
CA GLN A 47 15.34 -7.18 1.38
C GLN A 47 15.53 -5.91 2.21
N ASP A 48 15.60 -4.74 1.58
CA ASP A 48 15.69 -3.45 2.24
C ASP A 48 14.51 -3.14 3.19
N ILE A 49 13.31 -3.68 2.90
CA ILE A 49 12.11 -3.55 3.74
C ILE A 49 11.97 -4.73 4.71
N LYS A 50 12.36 -5.95 4.30
CA LYS A 50 12.36 -7.13 5.17
C LYS A 50 13.36 -7.01 6.32
N GLU A 51 14.54 -6.48 6.03
CA GLU A 51 15.66 -6.36 6.96
C GLU A 51 16.25 -4.93 6.90
N PRO A 52 15.51 -3.92 7.41
CA PRO A 52 15.96 -2.54 7.33
C PRO A 52 17.23 -2.33 8.17
N ALA A 53 18.27 -1.75 7.57
CA ALA A 53 19.62 -1.61 8.16
C ALA A 53 19.69 -0.97 9.56
N ASN A 54 18.68 -0.17 9.95
CA ASN A 54 18.57 0.50 11.25
C ASN A 54 17.29 0.14 12.01
N GLN A 55 16.65 -1.00 11.70
CA GLN A 55 15.33 -1.41 12.22
C GLN A 55 14.20 -0.38 11.95
N ASN A 56 14.45 0.60 11.08
CA ASN A 56 13.50 1.65 10.73
C ASN A 56 12.85 1.36 9.37
N VAL A 57 11.77 0.58 9.43
CA VAL A 57 11.03 0.15 8.23
C VAL A 57 10.38 1.31 7.47
N LEU A 58 9.96 2.38 8.15
CA LEU A 58 9.32 3.53 7.49
C LEU A 58 10.32 4.27 6.61
N VAL A 59 11.57 4.43 7.06
CA VAL A 59 12.64 5.03 6.25
C VAL A 59 12.97 4.13 5.05
N ALA A 60 13.02 2.81 5.25
CA ALA A 60 13.25 1.85 4.17
C ALA A 60 12.15 1.91 3.11
N ILE A 61 10.87 1.84 3.52
CA ILE A 61 9.71 1.96 2.64
C ILE A 61 9.76 3.28 1.85
N ASN A 62 10.04 4.40 2.52
CA ASN A 62 10.14 5.70 1.86
C ASN A 62 11.28 5.75 0.83
N ASN A 63 12.43 5.12 1.11
CA ASN A 63 13.53 5.05 0.14
C ASN A 63 13.19 4.18 -1.08
N VAL A 64 12.51 3.05 -0.86
CA VAL A 64 12.03 2.20 -1.95
C VAL A 64 11.00 2.94 -2.79
N LEU A 65 10.00 3.56 -2.18
CA LEU A 65 8.92 4.25 -2.88
C LEU A 65 9.35 5.55 -3.56
N LYS A 66 10.43 6.22 -3.11
CA LYS A 66 11.05 7.31 -3.87
C LYS A 66 11.49 6.89 -5.27
N GLN A 67 11.87 5.63 -5.44
CA GLN A 67 12.37 5.11 -6.71
C GLN A 67 11.32 4.29 -7.47
N LEU A 68 10.63 3.39 -6.77
CA LEU A 68 9.66 2.47 -7.35
C LEU A 68 8.21 2.95 -7.20
N GLY A 69 7.98 4.12 -6.59
CA GLY A 69 6.66 4.75 -6.49
C GLY A 69 5.97 4.90 -7.84
N PRO A 70 6.63 5.39 -8.90
CA PRO A 70 6.03 5.46 -10.24
C PRO A 70 5.58 4.09 -10.78
N VAL A 71 6.27 3.00 -10.43
CA VAL A 71 5.83 1.64 -10.76
C VAL A 71 4.54 1.31 -9.99
N LEU A 72 4.52 1.57 -8.67
CA LEU A 72 3.35 1.31 -7.83
C LEU A 72 2.12 2.10 -8.31
N SER A 73 2.26 3.40 -8.57
CA SER A 73 1.20 4.27 -9.12
C SER A 73 0.70 3.82 -10.48
N ASN A 74 1.50 3.11 -11.27
CA ASN A 74 1.03 2.57 -12.54
C ASN A 74 -0.02 1.45 -12.36
N TYR A 75 0.04 0.71 -11.25
CA TYR A 75 -0.83 -0.43 -10.97
C TYR A 75 -1.95 -0.12 -9.97
N ILE A 76 -1.77 0.87 -9.10
CA ILE A 76 -2.80 1.30 -8.15
C ILE A 76 -3.51 2.55 -8.66
N LYS A 77 -4.57 2.36 -9.47
CA LYS A 77 -5.32 3.45 -10.13
C LYS A 77 -6.83 3.42 -9.89
N THR A 78 -7.35 2.31 -9.38
CA THR A 78 -8.78 2.08 -9.20
C THR A 78 -9.04 1.63 -7.77
N PRO A 79 -10.27 1.78 -7.26
CA PRO A 79 -10.63 1.28 -5.93
C PRO A 79 -10.29 -0.21 -5.74
N ASP A 80 -10.58 -1.04 -6.75
CA ASP A 80 -10.21 -2.47 -6.75
C ASP A 80 -8.69 -2.69 -6.61
N ALA A 81 -7.88 -1.85 -7.26
CA ALA A 81 -6.42 -1.93 -7.18
C ALA A 81 -5.90 -1.47 -5.82
N MET A 82 -6.51 -0.44 -5.23
CA MET A 82 -6.22 0.03 -3.86
C MET A 82 -6.52 -1.08 -2.85
N LEU A 83 -7.66 -1.76 -3.00
CA LEU A 83 -7.98 -2.94 -2.18
C LEU A 83 -6.97 -4.08 -2.38
N GLN A 84 -6.47 -4.31 -3.60
CA GLN A 84 -5.39 -5.30 -3.79
C GLN A 84 -4.07 -4.88 -3.13
N CYS A 85 -3.77 -3.59 -3.10
CA CYS A 85 -2.61 -3.06 -2.37
C CYS A 85 -2.74 -3.32 -0.87
N LEU A 86 -3.90 -3.01 -0.27
CA LEU A 86 -4.16 -3.20 1.15
C LEU A 86 -4.18 -4.68 1.55
N ARG A 87 -4.76 -5.56 0.71
CA ARG A 87 -4.67 -7.03 0.92
C ARG A 87 -3.25 -7.55 0.80
N ALA A 88 -2.41 -6.98 -0.05
CA ALA A 88 -1.00 -7.34 -0.07
C ALA A 88 -0.28 -6.93 1.22
N LEU A 89 -0.69 -5.83 1.87
CA LEU A 89 -0.17 -5.45 3.19
C LEU A 89 -0.65 -6.35 4.32
N GLU A 90 -1.85 -6.92 4.22
CA GLU A 90 -2.34 -7.96 5.13
C GLU A 90 -1.40 -9.17 5.15
N ASP A 91 -1.03 -9.69 3.97
CA ASP A 91 -0.01 -10.75 3.87
C ASP A 91 1.35 -10.32 4.46
N ILE A 92 1.79 -9.09 4.16
CA ILE A 92 3.08 -8.58 4.64
C ILE A 92 3.07 -8.36 6.16
N TYR A 93 1.92 -8.00 6.75
CA TYR A 93 1.75 -7.85 8.20
C TYR A 93 2.04 -9.16 8.93
N GLU A 94 1.63 -10.30 8.36
CA GLU A 94 1.94 -11.61 8.92
C GLU A 94 3.42 -12.00 8.70
N GLU A 95 3.99 -11.65 7.54
CA GLU A 95 5.33 -12.06 7.13
C GLU A 95 6.48 -11.20 7.69
N ASN A 96 6.24 -9.92 8.03
CA ASN A 96 7.29 -8.96 8.38
C ASN A 96 6.98 -8.23 9.71
N GLU A 97 7.73 -8.58 10.76
CA GLU A 97 7.53 -8.00 12.10
C GLU A 97 7.77 -6.48 12.18
N PHE A 98 8.66 -5.94 11.35
CA PHE A 98 8.93 -4.52 11.33
C PHE A 98 7.73 -3.77 10.75
N VAL A 99 7.18 -4.25 9.63
CA VAL A 99 5.95 -3.69 9.04
C VAL A 99 4.78 -3.86 10.01
N ARG A 100 4.61 -5.05 10.59
CA ARG A 100 3.59 -5.33 11.61
C ARG A 100 3.58 -4.31 12.74
N SER A 101 4.75 -4.01 13.29
CA SER A 101 4.91 -3.05 14.40
C SER A 101 4.59 -1.59 14.03
N LYS A 102 4.46 -1.28 12.73
CA LYS A 102 4.21 0.07 12.20
C LYS A 102 3.04 0.11 11.22
N ILE A 103 2.17 -0.90 11.18
CA ILE A 103 1.20 -1.06 10.08
C ILE A 103 0.29 0.16 9.89
N SER A 104 -0.23 0.75 10.98
CA SER A 104 -1.05 1.98 10.90
C SER A 104 -0.27 3.12 10.25
N LYS A 105 1.00 3.33 10.62
CA LYS A 105 1.86 4.35 9.98
C LYS A 105 2.20 4.03 8.53
N VAL A 106 2.29 2.75 8.17
CA VAL A 106 2.52 2.33 6.78
C VAL A 106 1.28 2.61 5.93
N VAL A 107 0.09 2.26 6.41
CA VAL A 107 -1.17 2.54 5.71
C VAL A 107 -1.39 4.05 5.59
N HIS A 108 -1.20 4.80 6.67
CA HIS A 108 -1.27 6.27 6.64
C HIS A 108 -0.26 6.89 5.66
N TYR A 109 0.96 6.38 5.60
CA TYR A 109 1.95 6.85 4.61
C TYR A 109 1.48 6.61 3.16
N LEU A 110 0.80 5.48 2.89
CA LEU A 110 0.27 5.21 1.55
C LEU A 110 -0.91 6.11 1.20
N TYR A 111 -1.73 6.47 2.19
CA TYR A 111 -2.76 7.50 2.09
C TYR A 111 -2.15 8.87 1.77
N ASP A 112 -1.19 9.34 2.57
CA ASP A 112 -0.43 10.61 2.37
C ASP A 112 0.29 10.71 1.00
N LYS A 113 0.45 9.58 0.30
CA LYS A 113 1.11 9.48 -1.00
C LYS A 113 0.14 9.18 -2.15
N ASP A 114 -1.15 9.29 -1.90
CA ASP A 114 -2.23 9.07 -2.86
C ASP A 114 -2.21 7.67 -3.50
N PHE A 115 -1.61 6.68 -2.83
CA PHE A 115 -1.64 5.30 -3.31
C PHE A 115 -2.96 4.62 -2.98
N VAL A 116 -3.59 4.98 -1.86
CA VAL A 116 -4.89 4.46 -1.42
C VAL A 116 -5.74 5.62 -0.93
N SER A 117 -7.05 5.57 -1.18
CA SER A 117 -7.98 6.54 -0.63
C SER A 117 -8.47 6.14 0.76
N GLU A 118 -9.07 7.10 1.47
CA GLU A 118 -9.82 6.86 2.71
C GLU A 118 -10.87 5.77 2.53
N ASP A 119 -11.76 5.93 1.53
CA ASP A 119 -12.79 4.93 1.19
C ASP A 119 -12.22 3.51 1.05
N ALA A 120 -11.05 3.37 0.39
CA ALA A 120 -10.43 2.07 0.19
C ALA A 120 -9.89 1.49 1.51
N ILE A 121 -9.36 2.33 2.40
CA ILE A 121 -8.86 1.92 3.72
C ILE A 121 -10.03 1.47 4.60
N ILE A 122 -11.10 2.26 4.68
CA ILE A 122 -12.30 1.95 5.47
C ILE A 122 -12.92 0.65 4.94
N ALA A 123 -13.16 0.56 3.62
CA ALA A 123 -13.74 -0.64 3.01
C ALA A 123 -12.89 -1.90 3.21
N TRP A 124 -11.55 -1.77 3.19
CA TRP A 124 -10.66 -2.89 3.53
C TRP A 124 -10.77 -3.27 5.01
N TYR A 125 -10.74 -2.29 5.91
CA TYR A 125 -10.86 -2.52 7.35
C TYR A 125 -12.15 -3.26 7.72
N GLU A 126 -13.27 -2.89 7.09
CA GLU A 126 -14.55 -3.58 7.29
C GLU A 126 -14.56 -5.04 6.79
N GLN A 127 -13.76 -5.34 5.75
CA GLN A 127 -13.62 -6.69 5.20
C GLN A 127 -12.69 -7.60 6.01
N LEU A 128 -11.88 -7.05 6.92
CA LEU A 128 -11.00 -7.85 7.78
C LEU A 128 -11.83 -8.69 8.76
N ASP A 129 -11.64 -10.00 8.75
CA ASP A 129 -12.28 -10.90 9.71
C ASP A 129 -12.02 -10.47 11.17
N VAL A 130 -13.07 -10.51 12.01
CA VAL A 130 -13.03 -9.99 13.38
C VAL A 130 -12.19 -10.87 14.31
N GLU A 131 -12.17 -12.18 14.07
CA GLU A 131 -11.46 -13.14 14.90
C GLU A 131 -10.03 -13.33 14.39
N ASP A 132 -9.88 -13.64 13.11
CA ASP A 132 -8.57 -13.95 12.51
C ASP A 132 -7.66 -12.72 12.42
N HIS A 133 -8.23 -11.53 12.16
CA HIS A 133 -7.45 -10.29 12.03
C HIS A 133 -7.54 -9.36 13.25
N ARG A 134 -7.93 -9.87 14.42
CA ARG A 134 -8.11 -9.06 15.64
C ARG A 134 -6.93 -8.13 15.94
N ALA A 135 -5.69 -8.64 15.83
CA ALA A 135 -4.49 -7.86 16.12
C ALA A 135 -4.26 -6.75 15.08
N LEU A 136 -4.46 -7.05 13.79
CA LEU A 136 -4.37 -6.07 12.71
C LEU A 136 -5.44 -4.99 12.87
N ARG A 137 -6.69 -5.39 13.11
CA ARG A 137 -7.81 -4.46 13.35
C ARG A 137 -7.53 -3.54 14.53
N GLN A 138 -7.01 -4.07 15.63
CA GLN A 138 -6.62 -3.27 16.79
C GLN A 138 -5.47 -2.30 16.47
N SER A 139 -4.52 -2.70 15.62
CA SER A 139 -3.39 -1.86 15.22
C SER A 139 -3.79 -0.70 14.31
N LEU A 140 -4.92 -0.83 13.62
CA LEU A 140 -5.45 0.18 12.68
C LEU A 140 -6.52 1.08 13.31
N LYS A 141 -7.05 0.72 14.47
CA LYS A 141 -8.22 1.38 15.07
C LYS A 141 -8.10 2.91 15.14
N GLU A 142 -7.01 3.43 15.70
CA GLU A 142 -6.80 4.89 15.82
C GLU A 142 -6.72 5.58 14.44
N LEU A 143 -6.22 4.91 13.41
CA LEU A 143 -6.18 5.45 12.05
C LEU A 143 -7.59 5.52 11.45
N ILE A 144 -8.41 4.49 11.65
CA ILE A 144 -9.79 4.48 11.16
C ILE A 144 -10.61 5.56 11.86
N GLU A 145 -10.51 5.67 13.18
CA GLU A 145 -11.20 6.72 13.94
C GLU A 145 -10.78 8.13 13.50
N TRP A 146 -9.51 8.32 13.12
CA TRP A 146 -9.02 9.59 12.59
C TRP A 146 -9.57 9.90 11.18
N LEU A 147 -9.63 8.90 10.30
CA LEU A 147 -10.21 9.06 8.96
C LEU A 147 -11.69 9.43 9.05
N ASP A 148 -12.47 8.69 9.84
CA ASP A 148 -13.91 8.95 10.03
C ASP A 148 -14.18 10.39 10.53
N GLN A 149 -13.36 10.90 11.46
CA GLN A 149 -13.49 12.27 11.99
C GLN A 149 -13.14 13.35 10.96
N SER A 150 -12.14 13.11 10.12
CA SER A 150 -11.73 14.08 9.10
C SER A 150 -12.84 14.32 8.08
N SER A 151 -13.63 13.29 7.77
CA SER A 151 -14.77 13.40 6.84
C SER A 151 -15.95 14.19 7.43
N GLU A 152 -16.20 14.11 8.74
CA GLU A 152 -17.29 14.85 9.39
C GLU A 152 -17.01 16.38 9.47
N GLU A 153 -15.73 16.79 9.58
CA GLU A 153 -15.36 18.22 9.63
C GLU A 153 -15.47 18.94 8.27
N ASP A 154 -15.38 18.21 7.15
CA ASP A 154 -15.44 18.78 5.79
C ASP A 154 -16.89 19.03 5.30
N GLU A 155 -17.91 18.41 5.91
CA GLU A 155 -19.33 18.56 5.53
C GLU A 155 -20.03 19.75 6.22
N ASP A 156 -19.48 20.26 7.33
CA ASP A 156 -20.10 21.31 8.17
C ASP A 156 -19.76 22.76 7.72
N ASP A 157 -18.98 22.95 6.65
CA ASP A 157 -18.49 24.27 6.19
C ASP A 157 -19.25 24.82 4.94
N ASP A 158 -20.37 24.18 4.54
CA ASP A 158 -21.16 24.51 3.33
C ASP A 158 -22.59 25.04 3.62
N GLU A 159 -22.82 25.70 4.77
CA GLU A 159 -24.08 26.40 5.08
C GLU A 159 -23.84 27.84 5.59
N ASP A 160 -23.35 28.78 4.77
CA ASP A 160 -23.53 30.23 5.03
C ASP A 160 -23.13 31.16 3.85
N GLU A 161 -23.83 31.10 2.70
CA GLU A 161 -23.99 32.30 1.85
C GLU A 161 -25.39 32.33 1.22
N SER A 162 -26.33 32.94 1.94
CA SER A 162 -27.60 33.44 1.39
C SER A 162 -27.89 34.80 2.00
N ASP A 163 -27.42 35.86 1.33
CA ASP A 163 -28.09 37.18 1.31
C ASP A 163 -27.71 37.99 0.05
#